data_AF-A0A6A6TPI6-F1
#
_entry.id   AF-A0A6A6TPI6-F1
#
_cell.length_a   1.000
_cell.length_b   1.000
_cell.length_c   1.000
_cell.angle_alpha   90.00
_cell.angle_beta   90.00
_cell.angle_gamma   90.00
#
_symmetry.space_group_name_H-M   'P 1'
#
loop_
_entity.id
_entity.type
_entity.pdbx_description
1 polymer ?
#
loop_
_entity_poly.entity_id
_entity_poly.type
_entity_poly.pdbx_seq_one_letter_code
_entity_poly.pdbx_strand_id
1 'polypeptide(L)'
;MDAGAYLKRQGWRGAGHSLDHQDRGIKKPLLIAHKQDQLGLGKKKAAHTVDDQWWMRAFDESLQNIGTGQESTLSQVRKQGINRGGLYGFFVRGEGLEGTITDSSSPNTTADTTRDTTPDPTMSSGAQPTKKRKRDDLSRGAIRKRRKEEAAQTIRTTTTLDADRRREKAVANGTHDEAVEEEAVIMKRIDRKAKRKAEEDVESGQLDLDKSLAGKKDKQRREKALRAATKVLKKIMFVDAMMKGELPNTKGYTRDEALANYERDMEEKTRARKAQRSKAKEEKGTAQASERTEKAAAKTQRRKQKKQETQSSSESTSAIMDPNLDIAKHQKTISAQISSLTDTERAQYESRAATKSLSLEQYILLRMQKKEKKSQPVEAPLPFFTDLSGDKTLLKKARSEHSNPYKLNPDGSIPLDPVVWDGRPVKALSKEEREARRQYLAQRRERRKARQAPRKAIPLPEGKAKETKTKHQKKLAMLQGLTGKLLHERGIEKGATEKQMKEARRDAKAILKEEKKESKETSRRGKLDTKKKQNVGKGAKVRHAKRSAAVPAVVEVSA
;
A
#
# COMPACT_ATOMS: atom_id res chain seq x y z
N MET A 1 -4.87 -22.97 41.56
CA MET A 1 -5.80 -22.23 40.67
C MET A 1 -6.79 -23.23 40.13
N ASP A 2 -8.08 -23.02 40.33
CA ASP A 2 -9.11 -23.91 39.79
C ASP A 2 -9.41 -23.52 38.33
N ALA A 3 -8.83 -24.28 37.40
CA ALA A 3 -9.00 -24.07 35.96
C ALA A 3 -10.46 -24.27 35.51
N GLY A 4 -11.20 -25.15 36.17
CA GLY A 4 -12.61 -25.44 35.86
C GLY A 4 -13.51 -24.26 36.18
N ALA A 5 -13.31 -23.61 37.33
CA ALA A 5 -14.05 -22.40 37.69
C ALA A 5 -13.77 -21.23 36.72
N TYR A 6 -12.52 -21.08 36.25
CA TYR A 6 -12.16 -20.04 35.30
C TYR A 6 -12.81 -20.25 33.92
N LEU A 7 -12.80 -21.50 33.42
CA LEU A 7 -13.42 -21.85 32.14
C LEU A 7 -14.95 -21.71 32.19
N LYS A 8 -15.60 -22.15 33.27
CA LYS A 8 -17.05 -21.95 33.48
C LYS A 8 -17.43 -20.47 33.48
N ARG A 9 -16.60 -19.62 34.09
CA ARG A 9 -16.81 -18.16 34.10
C ARG A 9 -16.64 -17.52 32.72
N GLN A 10 -15.79 -18.09 31.86
CA GLN A 10 -15.65 -17.72 30.44
C GLN A 10 -16.71 -18.37 29.53
N GLY A 11 -17.70 -19.05 30.11
CA GLY A 11 -18.84 -19.59 29.39
C GLY A 11 -18.62 -20.97 28.78
N TRP A 12 -17.57 -21.71 29.18
CA TRP A 12 -17.43 -23.11 28.81
C TRP A 12 -18.40 -23.99 29.61
N ARG A 13 -19.06 -24.94 28.96
CA ARG A 13 -19.82 -26.00 29.64
C ARG A 13 -18.86 -27.17 29.93
N GLY A 14 -18.64 -27.50 31.21
CA GLY A 14 -17.81 -28.64 31.63
C GLY A 14 -16.37 -28.30 32.02
N ALA A 15 -15.55 -29.34 32.27
CA ALA A 15 -14.18 -29.23 32.76
C ALA A 15 -13.11 -29.07 31.65
N GLY A 16 -13.54 -28.84 30.40
CA GLY A 16 -12.65 -28.59 29.27
C GLY A 16 -12.23 -29.86 28.53
N HIS A 17 -13.04 -30.27 27.55
CA HIS A 17 -12.60 -30.99 26.35
C HIS A 17 -13.61 -30.68 25.24
N SER A 18 -13.14 -29.93 24.24
CA SER A 18 -13.91 -29.35 23.14
C SER A 18 -14.01 -30.29 21.94
N LEU A 19 -15.12 -30.19 21.20
CA LEU A 19 -15.44 -30.73 19.86
C LEU A 19 -16.48 -31.86 19.78
N ASP A 20 -17.21 -32.16 20.85
CA ASP A 20 -18.29 -33.15 20.78
C ASP A 20 -19.67 -32.51 20.50
N HIS A 21 -20.53 -33.22 19.77
CA HIS A 21 -21.90 -32.83 19.43
C HIS A 21 -22.87 -32.87 20.62
N GLN A 22 -22.43 -33.40 21.77
CA GLN A 22 -23.25 -33.59 22.97
C GLN A 22 -23.25 -32.41 23.96
N ASP A 23 -23.37 -31.17 23.48
CA ASP A 23 -23.60 -29.96 24.30
C ASP A 23 -22.56 -29.61 25.39
N ARG A 24 -21.35 -30.18 25.32
CA ARG A 24 -20.20 -29.86 26.21
C ARG A 24 -19.32 -28.72 25.68
N GLY A 25 -19.94 -27.76 24.97
CA GLY A 25 -19.26 -26.64 24.28
C GLY A 25 -19.40 -25.28 24.98
N ILE A 26 -18.90 -24.22 24.34
CA ILE A 26 -19.04 -22.84 24.83
C ILE A 26 -20.53 -22.44 24.77
N LYS A 27 -21.11 -22.07 25.91
CA LYS A 27 -22.54 -21.70 26.09
C LYS A 27 -22.97 -20.53 25.21
N LYS A 28 -22.04 -19.67 24.83
CA LYS A 28 -22.28 -18.54 23.92
C LYS A 28 -21.49 -18.78 22.64
N PRO A 29 -22.12 -18.84 21.45
CA PRO A 29 -21.37 -18.85 20.21
C PRO A 29 -20.47 -17.61 20.23
N LEU A 30 -19.18 -17.79 19.94
CA LEU A 30 -18.24 -16.69 19.86
C LEU A 30 -18.80 -15.72 18.83
N LEU A 31 -19.32 -14.58 19.30
CA LEU A 31 -19.64 -13.45 18.47
C LEU A 31 -18.31 -12.91 17.94
N ILE A 32 -17.82 -13.54 16.88
CA ILE A 32 -16.80 -12.95 16.02
C ILE A 32 -17.49 -11.72 15.48
N ALA A 33 -17.21 -10.56 16.09
CA ALA A 33 -17.70 -9.29 15.60
C ALA A 33 -17.19 -9.18 14.16
N HIS A 34 -18.09 -9.46 13.21
CA HIS A 34 -17.84 -9.27 11.79
C HIS A 34 -17.68 -7.76 11.61
N LYS A 35 -16.45 -7.29 11.78
CA LYS A 35 -16.09 -5.90 11.56
C LYS A 35 -16.33 -5.66 10.07
N GLN A 36 -17.49 -5.10 9.72
CA GLN A 36 -17.77 -4.58 8.38
C GLN A 36 -16.95 -3.30 8.13
N ASP A 37 -15.68 -3.29 8.50
CA ASP A 37 -14.77 -2.33 7.91
C ASP A 37 -14.55 -2.78 6.47
N GLN A 38 -14.76 -1.88 5.51
CA GLN A 38 -14.32 -2.08 4.12
C GLN A 38 -12.79 -2.20 3.95
N LEU A 39 -12.07 -2.37 5.06
CA LEU A 39 -10.66 -2.72 5.15
C LEU A 39 -10.52 -4.23 5.30
N GLY A 40 -11.05 -4.98 4.33
CA GLY A 40 -10.92 -6.44 4.32
C GLY A 40 -9.47 -6.88 4.42
N LEU A 41 -9.25 -7.93 5.22
CA LEU A 41 -8.08 -8.82 5.16
C LEU A 41 -7.90 -9.24 3.70
N GLY A 42 -6.98 -8.60 2.97
CA GLY A 42 -6.90 -8.76 1.52
C GLY A 42 -6.58 -7.50 0.72
N LYS A 43 -6.29 -6.36 1.35
CA LYS A 43 -5.54 -5.32 0.63
C LYS A 43 -4.21 -5.93 0.18
N LYS A 44 -4.11 -6.20 -1.13
CA LYS A 44 -2.91 -6.66 -1.86
C LYS A 44 -1.66 -5.79 -1.65
N LYS A 45 -1.78 -4.66 -0.93
CA LYS A 45 -0.65 -3.85 -0.49
C LYS A 45 0.00 -4.39 0.78
N ALA A 46 -0.72 -5.05 1.69
CA ALA A 46 -0.16 -5.64 2.90
C ALA A 46 0.50 -7.02 2.63
N ALA A 47 -0.05 -7.82 1.71
CA ALA A 47 0.58 -9.08 1.29
C ALA A 47 1.90 -8.88 0.52
N HIS A 48 2.18 -7.65 0.06
CA HIS A 48 3.40 -7.26 -0.65
C HIS A 48 4.18 -6.16 0.08
N THR A 49 3.80 -5.76 1.29
CA THR A 49 4.70 -4.94 2.12
C THR A 49 5.85 -5.85 2.55
N VAL A 50 7.02 -5.53 2.03
CA VAL A 50 8.32 -6.18 2.28
C VAL A 50 8.58 -6.36 3.78
N ASP A 51 7.98 -5.50 4.59
CA ASP A 51 8.10 -5.44 6.05
C ASP A 51 7.54 -6.66 6.79
N ASP A 52 6.60 -7.44 6.23
CA ASP A 52 6.10 -8.66 6.90
C ASP A 52 6.87 -9.93 6.47
N GLN A 53 7.71 -9.84 5.44
CA GLN A 53 8.46 -10.98 4.87
C GLN A 53 9.96 -10.92 5.16
N TRP A 54 10.42 -10.00 6.00
CA TRP A 54 11.84 -9.86 6.32
C TRP A 54 12.41 -11.10 7.02
N TRP A 55 11.62 -11.78 7.86
CA TRP A 55 12.04 -13.00 8.56
C TRP A 55 12.24 -14.18 7.60
N MET A 56 11.36 -14.36 6.61
CA MET A 56 11.52 -15.37 5.56
C MET A 56 12.79 -15.12 4.74
N ARG A 57 13.07 -13.86 4.41
CA ARG A 57 14.30 -13.50 3.69
C ARG A 57 15.55 -13.69 4.54
N ALA A 58 15.53 -13.27 5.80
CA ALA A 58 16.66 -13.47 6.72
C ALA A 58 16.92 -14.96 6.98
N PHE A 59 15.87 -15.78 7.03
CA PHE A 59 15.99 -17.23 7.15
C PHE A 59 16.56 -17.87 5.87
N ASP A 60 16.03 -17.54 4.68
CA ASP A 60 16.57 -18.04 3.41
C ASP A 60 18.02 -17.59 3.18
N GLU A 61 18.37 -16.35 3.54
CA GLU A 61 19.73 -15.82 3.48
C GLU A 61 20.64 -16.51 4.49
N SER A 62 20.13 -16.86 5.68
CA SER A 62 20.89 -17.65 6.64
C SER A 62 21.19 -19.05 6.09
N LEU A 63 20.23 -19.71 5.42
CA LEU A 63 20.44 -21.01 4.80
C LEU A 63 21.44 -20.96 3.65
N GLN A 64 21.41 -19.90 2.83
CA GLN A 64 22.37 -19.70 1.75
C GLN A 64 23.80 -19.43 2.24
N ASN A 65 23.94 -18.87 3.45
CA ASN A 65 25.24 -18.55 4.05
C ASN A 65 25.79 -19.66 4.96
N ILE A 66 25.07 -20.78 5.13
CA ILE A 66 25.63 -21.96 5.81
C ILE A 66 26.80 -22.49 4.96
N GLY A 67 28.02 -22.41 5.51
CA GLY A 67 29.25 -22.91 4.89
C GLY A 67 30.11 -21.86 4.17
N THR A 68 29.67 -20.61 4.04
CA THR A 68 30.46 -19.55 3.35
C THR A 68 31.35 -18.74 4.28
N GLY A 69 31.28 -18.97 5.60
CA GLY A 69 31.98 -18.20 6.62
C GLY A 69 31.46 -16.76 6.81
N GLN A 70 30.42 -16.37 6.08
CA GLN A 70 29.78 -15.06 6.24
C GLN A 70 28.79 -15.06 7.40
N GLU A 71 28.79 -13.98 8.17
CA GLU A 71 27.91 -13.83 9.31
C GLU A 71 26.45 -13.67 8.85
N SER A 72 25.59 -14.62 9.20
CA SER A 72 24.19 -14.61 8.75
C SER A 72 23.43 -13.38 9.27
N THR A 73 22.45 -12.89 8.52
CA THR A 73 21.56 -11.80 8.97
C THR A 73 20.84 -12.13 10.28
N LEU A 74 20.60 -13.42 10.56
CA LEU A 74 20.10 -13.93 11.84
C LEU A 74 21.13 -13.80 12.98
N SER A 75 22.40 -14.06 12.71
CA SER A 75 23.52 -13.87 13.66
C SER A 75 23.71 -12.39 13.98
N GLN A 76 23.60 -11.51 12.99
CA GLN A 76 23.65 -10.06 13.17
C GLN A 76 22.46 -9.53 13.97
N VAL A 77 21.25 -10.07 13.74
CA VAL A 77 20.06 -9.78 14.55
C VAL A 77 20.22 -10.26 16.00
N ARG A 78 20.87 -11.40 16.23
CA ARG A 78 21.17 -11.92 17.57
C ARG A 78 22.20 -11.06 18.32
N LYS A 79 23.19 -10.51 17.60
CA LYS A 79 24.25 -9.64 18.18
C LYS A 79 23.79 -8.19 18.40
N GLN A 80 23.09 -7.59 17.43
CA GLN A 80 22.71 -6.16 17.47
C GLN A 80 21.28 -5.91 17.97
N GLY A 81 20.46 -6.95 18.08
CA GLY A 81 19.04 -6.84 18.42
C GLY A 81 18.20 -6.25 17.28
N ILE A 82 16.90 -6.59 17.23
CA ILE A 82 15.96 -6.03 16.25
C ILE A 82 15.54 -4.62 16.71
N ASN A 83 16.49 -3.68 16.77
CA ASN A 83 16.23 -2.29 17.12
C ASN A 83 15.60 -1.47 15.97
N ARG A 84 15.17 -2.14 14.88
CA ARG A 84 14.61 -1.52 13.66
C ARG A 84 13.07 -1.56 13.53
N GLY A 85 12.33 -1.70 14.64
CA GLY A 85 10.90 -1.34 14.65
C GLY A 85 9.95 -2.34 13.98
N GLY A 86 10.25 -3.65 14.03
CA GLY A 86 9.33 -4.72 13.61
C GLY A 86 8.52 -5.30 14.78
N LEU A 87 7.43 -6.02 14.45
CA LEU A 87 6.48 -6.66 15.38
C LEU A 87 7.13 -7.53 16.49
N TYR A 88 8.37 -7.99 16.27
CA TYR A 88 9.12 -8.84 17.21
C TYR A 88 9.98 -8.08 18.23
N GLY A 89 10.13 -6.75 18.11
CA GLY A 89 10.76 -5.92 19.15
C GLY A 89 9.96 -5.83 20.46
N PHE A 90 8.74 -6.38 20.48
CA PHE A 90 7.88 -6.46 21.67
C PHE A 90 8.05 -7.75 22.47
N PHE A 91 8.73 -8.77 21.94
CA PHE A 91 9.09 -9.94 22.72
C PHE A 91 10.32 -9.60 23.56
N VAL A 92 10.08 -9.19 24.80
CA VAL A 92 11.11 -9.21 25.84
C VAL A 92 11.55 -10.65 25.97
N ARG A 93 12.82 -10.93 25.70
CA ARG A 93 13.43 -12.21 26.08
C ARG A 93 13.23 -12.32 27.59
N GLY A 94 12.32 -13.19 28.02
CA GLY A 94 12.24 -13.54 29.43
C GLY A 94 13.63 -14.01 29.88
N GLU A 95 13.95 -13.78 31.15
CA GLU A 95 15.09 -14.41 31.82
C GLU A 95 15.05 -15.89 31.44
N GLY A 96 16.08 -16.35 30.73
CA GLY A 96 16.12 -17.71 30.22
C GLY A 96 16.06 -18.64 31.41
N LEU A 97 15.04 -19.50 31.48
CA LEU A 97 15.05 -20.60 32.42
C LEU A 97 16.25 -21.47 32.03
N GLU A 98 17.28 -21.47 32.86
CA GLU A 98 18.49 -22.27 32.66
C GLU A 98 18.06 -23.73 32.60
N GLY A 99 18.09 -24.29 31.39
CA GLY A 99 17.62 -25.65 31.16
C GLY A 99 18.54 -26.62 31.88
N THR A 100 17.96 -27.58 32.61
CA THR A 100 18.67 -28.64 33.36
C THR A 100 19.37 -29.66 32.45
N ILE A 101 19.59 -29.34 31.18
CA ILE A 101 20.34 -30.19 30.26
C ILE A 101 21.80 -29.77 30.37
N THR A 102 22.51 -30.41 31.30
CA THR A 102 23.96 -30.36 31.37
C THR A 102 24.53 -30.94 30.07
N ASP A 103 25.10 -30.08 29.24
CA ASP A 103 25.85 -30.48 28.04
C ASP A 103 27.08 -31.30 28.46
N SER A 104 26.97 -32.62 28.31
CA SER A 104 28.01 -33.59 28.62
C SER A 104 28.94 -33.82 27.42
N SER A 105 29.65 -32.77 26.96
CA SER A 105 30.80 -32.95 26.05
C SER A 105 31.99 -32.05 26.42
N SER A 106 32.95 -32.71 27.07
CA SER A 106 34.31 -32.31 27.49
C SER A 106 35.28 -32.11 26.28
N PRO A 107 36.59 -31.72 26.40
CA PRO A 107 37.41 -31.56 27.62
C PRO A 107 38.48 -30.43 27.68
N ASN A 108 39.12 -30.37 28.85
CA ASN A 108 40.43 -29.78 29.23
C ASN A 108 40.43 -28.34 29.76
N THR A 109 40.63 -28.18 31.08
CA THR A 109 41.95 -27.84 31.67
C THR A 109 41.83 -27.65 33.20
N THR A 110 42.41 -28.61 33.93
CA THR A 110 43.06 -28.58 35.26
C THR A 110 42.49 -27.80 36.46
N ALA A 111 42.52 -28.53 37.58
CA ALA A 111 42.75 -28.08 38.97
C ALA A 111 41.58 -27.32 39.62
N ASP A 112 41.15 -27.57 40.86
CA ASP A 112 41.59 -28.41 41.97
C ASP A 112 40.44 -28.34 43.02
N THR A 113 40.53 -29.17 44.05
CA THR A 113 39.99 -28.93 45.41
C THR A 113 38.61 -29.51 45.75
N THR A 114 38.68 -30.80 46.14
CA THR A 114 38.16 -31.41 47.38
C THR A 114 36.65 -31.46 47.71
N ARG A 115 36.21 -32.72 47.94
CA ARG A 115 35.43 -33.23 49.09
C ARG A 115 33.99 -32.71 49.26
N ASP A 116 32.98 -33.48 49.66
CA ASP A 116 32.76 -34.88 50.03
C ASP A 116 31.23 -34.97 50.30
N THR A 117 30.68 -36.18 50.30
CA THR A 117 29.47 -36.59 51.05
C THR A 117 28.07 -36.36 50.42
N THR A 118 27.60 -37.39 49.72
CA THR A 118 26.22 -37.94 49.80
C THR A 118 25.95 -38.51 51.21
N PRO A 119 24.71 -38.65 51.73
CA PRO A 119 23.52 -39.10 50.99
C PRO A 119 22.15 -38.46 51.35
N ASP A 120 21.17 -38.76 50.50
CA ASP A 120 19.70 -38.74 50.66
C ASP A 120 19.24 -39.58 51.90
N PRO A 121 17.94 -39.66 52.31
CA PRO A 121 16.74 -38.93 51.91
C PRO A 121 15.95 -38.37 53.12
N THR A 122 14.81 -37.70 52.91
CA THR A 122 13.53 -37.95 53.64
C THR A 122 12.53 -36.78 53.56
N MET A 123 11.30 -37.13 53.23
CA MET A 123 10.04 -36.39 53.26
C MET A 123 9.84 -35.52 54.53
N SER A 124 9.35 -34.29 54.40
CA SER A 124 8.34 -33.77 55.36
C SER A 124 7.65 -32.49 54.89
N SER A 125 6.35 -32.48 55.17
CA SER A 125 5.35 -31.43 55.11
C SER A 125 5.71 -30.12 55.82
N GLY A 126 5.16 -28.99 55.37
CA GLY A 126 5.13 -27.77 56.18
C GLY A 126 4.52 -26.56 55.48
N ALA A 127 3.22 -26.36 55.64
CA ALA A 127 2.50 -25.18 55.21
C ALA A 127 2.80 -23.96 56.09
N GLN A 128 3.04 -22.78 55.49
CA GLN A 128 2.73 -21.46 56.09
C GLN A 128 2.49 -20.40 54.98
N PRO A 129 1.57 -19.43 55.17
CA PRO A 129 1.12 -18.51 54.13
C PRO A 129 1.85 -17.15 54.19
N THR A 130 2.54 -16.78 53.12
CA THR A 130 3.16 -15.44 53.04
C THR A 130 2.23 -14.41 52.37
N LYS A 131 2.01 -13.35 53.14
CA LYS A 131 1.23 -12.14 52.90
C LYS A 131 1.27 -11.60 51.46
N LYS A 132 0.07 -11.37 50.91
CA LYS A 132 -0.23 -10.54 49.75
C LYS A 132 0.46 -9.17 49.86
N ARG A 133 1.52 -8.95 49.08
CA ARG A 133 2.01 -7.60 48.75
C ARG A 133 1.17 -7.03 47.61
N LYS A 134 0.43 -5.97 47.93
CA LYS A 134 -0.27 -5.06 47.00
C LYS A 134 0.81 -4.37 46.14
N ARG A 135 1.00 -4.82 44.90
CA ARG A 135 2.03 -4.31 43.98
C ARG A 135 1.44 -3.12 43.21
N ASP A 136 2.08 -1.97 43.35
CA ASP A 136 1.71 -0.69 42.74
C ASP A 136 1.58 -0.77 41.21
N ASP A 137 0.35 -0.53 40.72
CA ASP A 137 0.00 -0.48 39.30
C ASP A 137 0.31 0.88 38.64
N LEU A 138 0.95 1.81 39.37
CA LEU A 138 1.23 3.18 38.91
C LEU A 138 2.47 3.30 38.01
N SER A 139 3.40 2.33 38.01
CA SER A 139 4.66 2.45 37.25
C SER A 139 4.55 2.08 35.77
N ARG A 140 3.59 1.20 35.40
CA ARG A 140 3.41 0.75 34.01
C ARG A 140 2.90 1.86 33.09
N GLY A 141 2.09 2.78 33.60
CA GLY A 141 1.58 3.93 32.84
C GLY A 141 2.68 4.92 32.45
N ALA A 142 3.56 5.25 33.39
CA ALA A 142 4.68 6.18 33.18
C ALA A 142 5.70 5.64 32.17
N ILE A 143 6.07 4.35 32.28
CA ILE A 143 7.00 3.69 31.34
C ILE A 143 6.41 3.66 29.92
N ARG A 144 5.10 3.40 29.79
CA ARG A 144 4.44 3.36 28.49
C ARG A 144 4.31 4.76 27.86
N LYS A 145 4.14 5.81 28.67
CA LYS A 145 4.13 7.20 28.22
C LYS A 145 5.52 7.64 27.74
N ARG A 146 6.57 7.38 28.53
CA ARG A 146 7.96 7.69 28.17
C ARG A 146 8.40 7.00 26.87
N ARG A 147 8.10 5.70 26.72
CA ARG A 147 8.41 4.96 25.49
C ARG A 147 7.66 5.47 24.25
N LYS A 148 6.43 5.96 24.43
CA LYS A 148 5.65 6.56 23.33
C LYS A 148 6.22 7.92 22.90
N GLU A 149 6.75 8.69 23.85
CA GLU A 149 7.43 9.95 23.59
C GLU A 149 8.78 9.73 22.90
N GLU A 150 9.58 8.75 23.33
CA GLU A 150 10.84 8.36 22.68
C GLU A 150 10.61 7.86 21.23
N ALA A 151 9.60 7.01 21.00
CA ALA A 151 9.23 6.59 19.65
C ALA A 151 8.73 7.75 18.76
N ALA A 152 8.01 8.71 19.35
CA ALA A 152 7.60 9.91 18.61
C ALA A 152 8.78 10.82 18.28
N GLN A 153 9.82 10.86 19.12
CA GLN A 153 11.05 11.61 18.86
C GLN A 153 11.87 10.97 17.73
N THR A 154 12.06 9.65 17.72
CA THR A 154 12.82 8.97 16.65
C THR A 154 12.13 9.05 15.28
N ILE A 155 10.80 9.03 15.24
CA ILE A 155 10.06 9.27 13.99
C ILE A 155 10.23 10.73 13.53
N ARG A 156 10.26 11.70 14.44
CA ARG A 156 10.51 13.11 14.09
C ARG A 156 11.93 13.32 13.55
N THR A 157 12.95 12.69 14.12
CA THR A 157 14.34 12.83 13.63
C THR A 157 14.54 12.16 12.28
N THR A 158 14.01 10.97 12.07
CA THR A 158 14.12 10.29 10.76
C THR A 158 13.35 11.01 9.65
N THR A 159 12.16 11.53 9.94
CA THR A 159 11.36 12.29 8.95
C THR A 159 11.93 13.66 8.62
N THR A 160 12.68 14.29 9.54
CA THR A 160 13.39 15.55 9.27
C THR A 160 14.60 15.32 8.38
N LEU A 161 15.44 14.31 8.66
CA LEU A 161 16.58 13.96 7.82
C LEU A 161 16.18 13.61 6.37
N ASP A 162 15.09 12.87 6.17
CA ASP A 162 14.58 12.56 4.83
C ASP A 162 14.00 13.79 4.11
N ALA A 163 13.47 14.76 4.86
CA ALA A 163 13.00 16.03 4.29
C ALA A 163 14.19 16.92 3.89
N ASP A 164 15.22 16.99 4.73
CA ASP A 164 16.44 17.76 4.47
C ASP A 164 17.19 17.20 3.25
N ARG A 165 17.33 15.88 3.14
CA ARG A 165 17.91 15.23 1.96
C ARG A 165 17.13 15.50 0.67
N ARG A 166 15.80 15.67 0.76
CA ARG A 166 14.97 16.05 -0.40
C ARG A 166 15.14 17.53 -0.73
N ARG A 167 15.32 18.38 0.28
CA ARG A 167 15.60 19.80 0.14
C ARG A 167 16.94 20.01 -0.56
N GLU A 168 18.00 19.38 -0.09
CA GLU A 168 19.32 19.41 -0.74
C GLU A 168 19.26 18.97 -2.20
N LYS A 169 18.53 17.90 -2.51
CA LYS A 169 18.32 17.48 -3.90
C LYS A 169 17.51 18.46 -4.72
N ALA A 170 16.53 19.15 -4.14
CA ALA A 170 15.73 20.14 -4.84
C ALA A 170 16.54 21.42 -5.12
N VAL A 171 17.38 21.83 -4.16
CA VAL A 171 18.34 22.93 -4.28
C VAL A 171 19.39 22.61 -5.34
N ALA A 172 20.01 21.42 -5.31
CA ALA A 172 20.97 20.99 -6.31
C ALA A 172 20.40 20.95 -7.74
N ASN A 173 19.09 20.72 -7.88
CA ASN A 173 18.41 20.72 -9.17
C ASN A 173 17.88 22.11 -9.59
N GLY A 174 18.12 23.18 -8.82
CA GLY A 174 17.61 24.53 -9.10
C GLY A 174 16.08 24.63 -9.06
N THR A 175 15.39 23.63 -8.52
CA THR A 175 13.91 23.55 -8.45
C THR A 175 13.35 24.13 -7.16
N HIS A 176 14.23 24.55 -6.26
CA HIS A 176 13.89 25.03 -4.93
C HIS A 176 13.84 26.55 -4.89
N ASP A 177 12.63 27.08 -4.80
CA ASP A 177 12.39 28.49 -4.55
C ASP A 177 12.30 28.72 -3.02
N GLU A 178 13.35 29.29 -2.43
CA GLU A 178 13.46 29.52 -0.98
C GLU A 178 12.29 30.35 -0.45
N ALA A 179 11.85 31.36 -1.21
CA ALA A 179 10.72 32.22 -0.83
C ALA A 179 9.42 31.40 -0.70
N VAL A 180 9.21 30.42 -1.58
CA VAL A 180 8.03 29.54 -1.53
C VAL A 180 8.06 28.63 -0.30
N GLU A 181 9.24 28.19 0.13
CA GLU A 181 9.38 27.41 1.36
C GLU A 181 9.14 28.25 2.62
N GLU A 182 9.70 29.45 2.69
CA GLU A 182 9.48 30.39 3.79
C GLU A 182 7.99 30.73 3.93
N GLU A 183 7.31 31.07 2.83
CA GLU A 183 5.85 31.26 2.81
C GLU A 183 5.12 30.03 3.37
N ALA A 184 5.55 28.82 2.99
CA ALA A 184 4.91 27.58 3.45
C ALA A 184 5.14 27.31 4.94
N VAL A 185 6.31 27.66 5.49
CA VAL A 185 6.63 27.55 6.91
C VAL A 185 5.77 28.52 7.73
N ILE A 186 5.66 29.77 7.28
CA ILE A 186 4.83 30.80 7.92
C ILE A 186 3.36 30.39 7.88
N MET A 187 2.87 29.90 6.74
CA MET A 187 1.49 29.39 6.62
C MET A 187 1.20 28.22 7.56
N LYS A 188 2.13 27.28 7.74
CA LYS A 188 1.99 26.19 8.72
C LYS A 188 1.96 26.71 10.16
N ARG A 189 2.75 27.74 10.47
CA ARG A 189 2.77 28.40 11.79
C ARG A 189 1.43 29.09 12.06
N ILE A 190 0.90 29.83 11.09
CA ILE A 190 -0.43 30.46 11.14
C ILE A 190 -1.52 29.41 11.33
N ASP A 191 -1.49 28.31 10.57
CA ASP A 191 -2.48 27.22 10.70
C ASP A 191 -2.51 26.61 12.10
N ARG A 192 -1.34 26.38 12.71
CA ARG A 192 -1.24 25.86 14.09
C ARG A 192 -1.75 26.87 15.10
N LYS A 193 -1.40 28.15 14.95
CA LYS A 193 -1.87 29.22 15.86
C LYS A 193 -3.38 29.43 15.76
N ALA A 194 -3.93 29.52 14.55
CA ALA A 194 -5.36 29.65 14.31
C ALA A 194 -6.16 28.45 14.86
N LYS A 195 -5.60 27.23 14.75
CA LYS A 195 -6.20 26.03 15.34
C LYS A 195 -6.24 26.09 16.87
N ARG A 196 -5.11 26.44 17.52
CA ARG A 196 -5.04 26.57 18.98
C ARG A 196 -6.00 27.63 19.50
N LYS A 197 -6.01 28.81 18.88
CA LYS A 197 -6.90 29.90 19.27
C LYS A 197 -8.38 29.54 19.08
N ALA A 198 -8.75 28.85 18.00
CA ALA A 198 -10.12 28.35 17.86
C ALA A 198 -10.49 27.28 18.90
N GLU A 199 -9.55 26.46 19.35
CA GLU A 199 -9.79 25.49 20.44
C GLU A 199 -9.96 26.22 21.79
N GLU A 200 -9.17 27.27 22.04
CA GLU A 200 -9.25 28.16 23.20
C GLU A 200 -10.58 28.94 23.24
N ASP A 201 -11.03 29.50 22.12
CA ASP A 201 -12.32 30.20 22.01
C ASP A 201 -13.52 29.26 22.28
N VAL A 202 -13.37 27.95 22.00
CA VAL A 202 -14.36 26.92 22.34
C VAL A 202 -14.28 26.53 23.82
N GLU A 203 -13.09 26.62 24.42
CA GLU A 203 -12.90 26.33 25.84
C GLU A 203 -13.45 27.46 26.71
N SER A 204 -13.17 28.71 26.36
CA SER A 204 -13.61 29.95 27.02
C SER A 204 -15.11 30.24 26.88
N GLY A 205 -15.81 29.51 26.00
CA GLY A 205 -17.24 29.71 25.73
C GLY A 205 -17.53 30.89 24.80
N GLN A 206 -16.51 31.52 24.23
CA GLN A 206 -16.70 32.60 23.25
C GLN A 206 -17.31 32.07 21.93
N LEU A 207 -17.11 30.79 21.63
CA LEU A 207 -17.86 30.07 20.63
C LEU A 207 -18.92 29.20 21.31
N ASP A 208 -20.19 29.63 21.20
CA ASP A 208 -21.38 28.92 21.68
C ASP A 208 -21.54 27.54 21.00
N LEU A 209 -20.75 26.57 21.48
CA LEU A 209 -20.82 25.18 21.08
C LEU A 209 -21.24 24.37 22.29
N ASP A 210 -22.54 24.09 22.38
CA ASP A 210 -23.13 23.24 23.41
C ASP A 210 -22.33 21.95 23.60
N LYS A 211 -21.55 21.88 24.69
CA LYS A 211 -20.71 20.73 25.04
C LYS A 211 -21.55 19.50 25.40
N SER A 212 -22.85 19.69 25.70
CA SER A 212 -23.80 18.67 26.15
C SER A 212 -24.38 17.80 25.04
N LEU A 213 -24.20 18.16 23.76
CA LEU A 213 -24.83 17.44 22.66
C LEU A 213 -24.07 16.14 22.32
N ALA A 214 -24.54 15.01 22.86
CA ALA A 214 -23.97 13.67 22.66
C ALA A 214 -24.28 13.04 21.29
N GLY A 215 -25.05 13.73 20.43
CA GLY A 215 -25.47 13.22 19.13
C GLY A 215 -24.35 13.21 18.09
N LYS A 216 -24.29 12.18 17.23
CA LYS A 216 -23.38 12.13 16.06
C LYS A 216 -23.54 13.35 15.14
N LYS A 217 -24.77 13.89 15.02
CA LYS A 217 -25.06 15.10 14.24
C LYS A 217 -24.47 16.34 14.90
N ASP A 218 -24.50 16.42 16.21
CA ASP A 218 -24.02 17.59 16.95
C ASP A 218 -22.50 17.63 17.00
N LYS A 219 -21.86 16.46 17.12
CA LYS A 219 -20.42 16.32 16.88
C LYS A 219 -20.01 16.86 15.50
N GLN A 220 -20.78 16.58 14.45
CA GLN A 220 -20.53 17.13 13.11
C GLN A 220 -20.77 18.64 13.04
N ARG A 221 -21.79 19.17 13.72
CA ARG A 221 -22.04 20.61 13.80
C ARG A 221 -20.91 21.34 14.52
N ARG A 222 -20.46 20.81 15.67
CA ARG A 222 -19.31 21.31 16.44
C ARG A 222 -18.03 21.31 15.61
N GLU A 223 -17.74 20.20 14.93
CA GLU A 223 -16.57 20.11 14.05
C GLU A 223 -16.66 21.11 12.88
N LYS A 224 -17.86 21.30 12.30
CA LYS A 224 -18.09 22.28 11.25
C LYS A 224 -17.89 23.71 11.75
N ALA A 225 -18.36 24.04 12.95
CA ALA A 225 -18.20 25.35 13.57
C ALA A 225 -16.73 25.63 13.90
N LEU A 226 -16.00 24.68 14.50
CA LEU A 226 -14.56 24.79 14.75
C LEU A 226 -13.78 25.01 13.43
N ARG A 227 -14.14 24.29 12.36
CA ARG A 227 -13.55 24.50 11.03
C ARG A 227 -13.90 25.87 10.42
N ALA A 228 -15.02 26.48 10.78
CA ALA A 228 -15.38 27.82 10.33
C ALA A 228 -14.59 28.88 11.11
N ALA A 229 -14.54 28.77 12.44
CA ALA A 229 -13.76 29.66 13.30
C ALA A 229 -12.26 29.65 12.95
N THR A 230 -11.67 28.45 12.77
CA THR A 230 -10.26 28.33 12.35
C THR A 230 -9.99 28.98 11.00
N LYS A 231 -10.93 28.98 10.05
CA LYS A 231 -10.78 29.68 8.76
C LYS A 231 -10.77 31.19 8.92
N VAL A 232 -11.66 31.74 9.76
CA VAL A 232 -11.72 33.18 10.04
C VAL A 232 -10.45 33.65 10.73
N LEU A 233 -10.01 32.94 11.78
CA LEU A 233 -8.76 33.25 12.46
C LEU A 233 -7.54 33.13 11.54
N LYS A 234 -7.47 32.08 10.72
CA LYS A 234 -6.41 31.91 9.73
C LYS A 234 -6.34 33.11 8.77
N LYS A 235 -7.49 33.59 8.29
CA LYS A 235 -7.59 34.74 7.40
C LYS A 235 -7.05 36.01 8.06
N ILE A 236 -7.44 36.29 9.31
CA ILE A 236 -6.96 37.45 10.08
C ILE A 236 -5.44 37.36 10.30
N MET A 237 -4.96 36.22 10.80
CA MET A 237 -3.54 36.02 11.10
C MET A 237 -2.67 36.06 9.84
N PHE A 238 -3.20 35.64 8.68
CA PHE A 238 -2.51 35.77 7.40
C PHE A 238 -2.33 37.22 6.98
N VAL A 239 -3.38 38.03 7.09
CA VAL A 239 -3.29 39.46 6.81
C VAL A 239 -2.35 40.16 7.78
N ASP A 240 -2.41 39.83 9.08
CA ASP A 240 -1.49 40.41 10.07
C ASP A 240 -0.01 40.08 9.75
N ALA A 241 0.28 38.85 9.33
CA ALA A 241 1.63 38.45 8.92
C ALA A 241 2.07 39.16 7.63
N MET A 242 1.15 39.44 6.71
CA MET A 242 1.41 40.24 5.51
C MET A 242 1.72 41.70 5.85
N MET A 243 0.95 42.32 6.77
CA MET A 243 1.20 43.70 7.20
C MET A 243 2.50 43.86 8.01
N LYS A 244 2.94 42.79 8.68
CA LYS A 244 4.23 42.75 9.39
C LYS A 244 5.43 42.52 8.47
N GLY A 245 5.21 42.29 7.18
CA GLY A 245 6.28 41.95 6.24
C GLY A 245 6.80 40.52 6.37
N GLU A 246 6.16 39.65 7.16
CA GLU A 246 6.51 38.22 7.21
C GLU A 246 6.07 37.49 5.92
N LEU A 247 5.00 37.97 5.27
CA LEU A 247 4.51 37.45 3.99
C LEU A 247 4.56 38.55 2.92
N PRO A 248 4.92 38.23 1.67
CA PRO A 248 5.03 39.23 0.63
C PRO A 248 3.65 39.81 0.26
N ASN A 249 3.53 41.13 0.33
CA ASN A 249 2.36 41.88 -0.11
C ASN A 249 2.56 42.40 -1.55
N THR A 250 2.58 41.49 -2.53
CA THR A 250 2.90 41.85 -3.92
C THR A 250 1.92 42.83 -4.56
N LYS A 251 0.69 42.92 -4.03
CA LYS A 251 -0.38 43.77 -4.57
C LYS A 251 -0.55 45.07 -3.78
N GLY A 252 0.24 45.31 -2.73
CA GLY A 252 0.15 46.53 -1.92
C GLY A 252 -1.19 46.70 -1.20
N TYR A 253 -1.87 45.61 -0.86
CA TYR A 253 -3.19 45.69 -0.24
C TYR A 253 -3.14 46.35 1.14
N THR A 254 -4.14 47.17 1.42
CA THR A 254 -4.47 47.58 2.78
C THR A 254 -5.02 46.39 3.59
N ARG A 255 -5.08 46.51 4.92
CA ARG A 255 -5.55 45.43 5.80
C ARG A 255 -6.95 44.94 5.42
N ASP A 256 -7.88 45.85 5.17
CA ASP A 256 -9.27 45.52 4.86
C ASP A 256 -9.42 44.93 3.45
N GLU A 257 -8.66 45.43 2.48
CA GLU A 257 -8.61 44.87 1.13
C GLU A 257 -8.01 43.46 1.12
N ALA A 258 -6.96 43.22 1.89
CA ALA A 258 -6.34 41.90 2.04
C ALA A 258 -7.33 40.90 2.67
N LEU A 259 -8.13 41.34 3.65
CA LEU A 259 -9.24 40.53 4.18
C LEU A 259 -10.30 40.29 3.09
N ALA A 260 -10.75 41.30 2.35
CA ALA A 260 -11.76 41.11 1.31
C ALA A 260 -11.29 40.13 0.20
N ASN A 261 -10.01 40.17 -0.16
CA ASN A 261 -9.44 39.43 -1.28
C ASN A 261 -8.80 38.07 -0.91
N TYR A 262 -8.62 37.77 0.37
CA TYR A 262 -7.95 36.54 0.85
C TYR A 262 -8.44 35.25 0.17
N GLU A 263 -9.76 35.05 0.06
CA GLU A 263 -10.30 33.81 -0.53
C GLU A 263 -9.97 33.70 -2.02
N ARG A 264 -10.00 34.84 -2.73
CA ARG A 264 -9.68 34.90 -4.17
C ARG A 264 -8.20 34.59 -4.40
N ASP A 265 -7.31 35.20 -3.63
CA ASP A 265 -5.87 34.99 -3.75
C ASP A 265 -5.46 33.56 -3.37
N MET A 266 -6.07 32.99 -2.34
CA MET A 266 -5.84 31.58 -1.98
C MET A 266 -6.36 30.63 -3.06
N GLU A 267 -7.53 30.90 -3.66
CA GLU A 267 -8.00 30.12 -4.80
C GLU A 267 -7.05 30.24 -6.00
N GLU A 268 -6.57 31.44 -6.32
CA GLU A 268 -5.61 31.70 -7.38
C GLU A 268 -4.30 30.93 -7.15
N LYS A 269 -3.71 31.02 -5.94
CA LYS A 269 -2.52 30.24 -5.56
C LYS A 269 -2.76 28.73 -5.70
N THR A 270 -3.94 28.21 -5.32
CA THR A 270 -4.23 26.77 -5.50
C THR A 270 -4.40 26.37 -6.96
N ARG A 271 -4.99 27.23 -7.80
CA ARG A 271 -5.12 27.01 -9.25
C ARG A 271 -3.76 27.04 -9.92
N ALA A 272 -2.91 28.02 -9.58
CA ALA A 272 -1.53 28.11 -10.06
C ALA A 272 -0.72 26.86 -9.71
N ARG A 273 -0.75 26.41 -8.45
CA ARG A 273 -0.09 25.16 -8.03
C ARG A 273 -0.62 23.93 -8.77
N LYS A 274 -1.94 23.86 -9.02
CA LYS A 274 -2.53 22.76 -9.78
C LYS A 274 -2.10 22.78 -11.25
N ALA A 275 -2.03 23.95 -11.86
CA ALA A 275 -1.56 24.15 -13.23
C ALA A 275 -0.07 23.81 -13.38
N GLN A 276 0.78 24.26 -12.45
CA GLN A 276 2.19 23.87 -12.38
C GLN A 276 2.34 22.36 -12.25
N ARG A 277 1.55 21.72 -11.37
CA ARG A 277 1.58 20.27 -11.19
C ARG A 277 1.09 19.49 -12.42
N SER A 278 0.15 20.01 -13.20
CA SER A 278 -0.23 19.38 -14.47
C SER A 278 0.86 19.54 -15.51
N LYS A 279 1.46 20.73 -15.65
CA LYS A 279 2.61 20.97 -16.56
C LYS A 279 3.78 20.04 -16.24
N ALA A 280 4.20 19.98 -14.97
CA ALA A 280 5.27 19.07 -14.53
C ALA A 280 4.95 17.58 -14.77
N LYS A 281 3.67 17.19 -14.77
CA LYS A 281 3.28 15.81 -15.12
C LYS A 281 3.32 15.55 -16.62
N GLU A 282 2.95 16.54 -17.42
CA GLU A 282 3.04 16.48 -18.88
C GLU A 282 4.50 16.42 -19.32
N GLU A 283 5.35 17.31 -18.80
CA GLU A 283 6.80 17.32 -19.01
C GLU A 283 7.46 15.99 -18.60
N LYS A 284 7.09 15.46 -17.43
CA LYS A 284 7.58 14.14 -17.01
C LYS A 284 7.07 13.03 -17.94
N GLY A 285 5.86 13.15 -18.46
CA GLY A 285 5.29 12.21 -19.42
C GLY A 285 6.01 12.23 -20.77
N THR A 286 6.32 13.42 -21.29
CA THR A 286 7.07 13.60 -22.54
C THR A 286 8.52 13.17 -22.40
N ALA A 287 9.18 13.47 -21.28
CA ALA A 287 10.53 12.99 -20.98
C ALA A 287 10.59 11.44 -20.89
N GLN A 288 9.60 10.80 -20.26
CA GLN A 288 9.54 9.34 -20.23
C GLN A 288 9.22 8.71 -21.60
N ALA A 289 8.46 9.42 -22.44
CA ALA A 289 8.17 8.95 -23.79
C ALA A 289 9.40 9.03 -24.69
N SER A 290 10.14 10.14 -24.66
CA SER A 290 11.40 10.32 -25.40
C SER A 290 12.47 9.33 -24.95
N GLU A 291 12.65 9.12 -23.64
CA GLU A 291 13.58 8.12 -23.10
C GLU A 291 13.23 6.70 -23.60
N ARG A 292 11.94 6.37 -23.72
CA ARG A 292 11.51 5.08 -24.27
C ARG A 292 11.79 4.96 -25.76
N THR A 293 11.61 6.03 -26.54
CA THR A 293 11.91 6.02 -27.98
C THR A 293 13.41 5.93 -28.23
N GLU A 294 14.24 6.61 -27.44
CA GLU A 294 15.70 6.52 -27.52
C GLU A 294 16.19 5.11 -27.17
N LYS A 295 15.67 4.51 -26.09
CA LYS A 295 15.99 3.12 -25.73
C LYS A 295 15.57 2.13 -26.81
N ALA A 296 14.44 2.36 -27.48
CA ALA A 296 14.00 1.53 -28.60
C ALA A 296 14.89 1.69 -29.84
N ALA A 297 15.31 2.92 -30.16
CA ALA A 297 16.23 3.23 -31.25
C ALA A 297 17.62 2.60 -31.00
N ALA A 298 18.18 2.76 -29.80
CA ALA A 298 19.45 2.18 -29.40
C ALA A 298 19.42 0.63 -29.44
N LYS A 299 18.33 0.00 -29.03
CA LYS A 299 18.15 -1.46 -29.16
C LYS A 299 18.12 -1.91 -30.63
N THR A 300 17.54 -1.09 -31.51
CA THR A 300 17.49 -1.38 -32.95
C THR A 300 18.86 -1.23 -33.60
N GLN A 301 19.63 -0.20 -33.23
CA GLN A 301 21.02 -0.02 -33.69
C GLN A 301 21.92 -1.18 -33.23
N ARG A 302 21.83 -1.59 -31.95
CA ARG A 302 22.56 -2.77 -31.44
C ARG A 302 22.24 -4.06 -32.21
N ARG A 303 20.99 -4.26 -32.62
CA ARG A 303 20.60 -5.42 -33.45
C ARG A 303 21.23 -5.37 -34.84
N LYS A 304 21.33 -4.18 -35.45
CA LYS A 304 21.98 -4.00 -36.75
C LYS A 304 23.49 -4.25 -36.66
N GLN A 305 24.17 -3.69 -35.65
CA GLN A 305 25.60 -3.92 -35.41
C GLN A 305 25.89 -5.41 -35.17
N LYS A 306 25.10 -6.08 -34.32
CA LYS A 306 25.28 -7.52 -34.08
C LYS A 306 25.10 -8.37 -35.35
N LYS A 307 24.17 -7.99 -36.23
CA LYS A 307 23.96 -8.68 -37.51
C LYS A 307 25.15 -8.50 -38.46
N GLN A 308 25.75 -7.31 -38.51
CA GLN A 308 26.96 -7.04 -39.28
C GLN A 308 28.16 -7.82 -38.73
N GLU A 309 28.35 -7.84 -37.40
CA GLU A 309 29.43 -8.61 -36.76
C GLU A 309 29.32 -10.11 -37.06
N THR A 310 28.12 -10.68 -37.00
CA THR A 310 27.90 -12.10 -37.32
C THR A 310 28.13 -12.45 -38.79
N GLN A 311 27.97 -11.48 -39.70
CA GLN A 311 28.26 -11.68 -41.13
C GLN A 311 29.76 -11.58 -41.40
N SER A 312 30.50 -10.73 -40.68
CA SER A 312 31.96 -10.65 -40.80
C SER A 312 32.70 -11.80 -40.09
N SER A 313 32.10 -12.43 -39.07
CA SER A 313 32.76 -13.50 -38.31
C SER A 313 32.59 -14.89 -38.93
N SER A 314 31.71 -15.07 -39.92
CA SER A 314 31.51 -16.37 -40.58
C SER A 314 32.50 -16.66 -41.72
N GLU A 315 33.37 -15.72 -42.09
CA GLU A 315 34.38 -15.89 -43.15
C GLU A 315 35.78 -16.26 -42.63
N SER A 316 35.98 -16.35 -41.31
CA SER A 316 37.33 -16.50 -40.74
C SER A 316 37.40 -17.49 -39.56
N THR A 317 37.00 -18.75 -39.75
CA THR A 317 37.33 -19.82 -38.79
C THR A 317 37.62 -21.14 -39.50
N SER A 318 38.83 -21.27 -40.03
CA SER A 318 39.50 -22.57 -40.25
C SER A 318 41.02 -22.40 -40.14
N ALA A 319 41.54 -22.15 -38.93
CA ALA A 319 42.97 -22.29 -38.64
C ALA A 319 43.22 -22.38 -37.11
N ILE A 320 43.64 -23.57 -36.70
CA ILE A 320 44.75 -23.92 -35.79
C ILE A 320 44.84 -23.22 -34.42
N MET A 321 44.93 -24.07 -33.39
CA MET A 321 45.10 -23.73 -31.97
C MET A 321 46.47 -23.11 -31.71
N ASP A 322 46.48 -21.80 -31.45
CA ASP A 322 47.62 -21.09 -30.87
C ASP A 322 47.13 -20.29 -29.65
N PRO A 323 47.57 -20.58 -28.40
CA PRO A 323 47.02 -19.98 -27.18
C PRO A 323 47.32 -18.47 -27.01
N ASN A 324 48.10 -17.87 -27.91
CA ASN A 324 48.43 -16.44 -27.88
C ASN A 324 47.45 -15.55 -28.68
N LEU A 325 46.53 -16.15 -29.46
CA LEU A 325 45.61 -15.43 -30.36
C LEU A 325 44.30 -14.97 -29.70
N ASP A 326 43.96 -15.46 -28.50
CA ASP A 326 42.68 -15.12 -27.85
C ASP A 326 42.69 -13.77 -27.10
N ILE A 327 43.86 -13.21 -26.79
CA ILE A 327 43.96 -11.89 -26.15
C ILE A 327 43.45 -10.80 -27.10
N ALA A 328 43.81 -10.87 -28.39
CA ALA A 328 43.41 -9.89 -29.40
C ALA A 328 41.88 -9.85 -29.62
N LYS A 329 41.22 -11.02 -29.56
CA LYS A 329 39.75 -11.12 -29.71
C LYS A 329 39.01 -10.45 -28.55
N HIS A 330 39.56 -10.53 -27.34
CA HIS A 330 38.93 -9.96 -26.14
C HIS A 330 39.39 -8.53 -25.81
N GLN A 331 40.36 -7.97 -26.53
CA GLN A 331 40.96 -6.67 -26.22
C GLN A 331 39.93 -5.53 -26.16
N LYS A 332 38.99 -5.48 -27.13
CA LYS A 332 37.87 -4.50 -27.12
C LYS A 332 36.95 -4.65 -25.91
N THR A 333 36.66 -5.88 -25.49
CA THR A 333 35.80 -6.12 -24.33
C THR A 333 36.51 -5.81 -23.01
N ILE A 334 37.82 -6.06 -22.94
CA ILE A 334 38.65 -5.77 -21.77
C ILE A 334 38.80 -4.25 -21.60
N SER A 335 39.08 -3.51 -22.68
CA SER A 335 39.19 -2.04 -22.62
C SER A 335 37.86 -1.36 -22.27
N ALA A 336 36.74 -1.89 -22.76
CA ALA A 336 35.40 -1.44 -22.37
C ALA A 336 35.11 -1.70 -20.87
N GLN A 337 35.53 -2.84 -20.33
CA GLN A 337 35.39 -3.10 -18.89
C GLN A 337 36.29 -2.20 -18.05
N ILE A 338 37.53 -1.97 -18.47
CA ILE A 338 38.47 -1.07 -17.79
C ILE A 338 37.95 0.37 -17.76
N SER A 339 37.41 0.86 -18.86
CA SER A 339 36.81 2.22 -18.92
C SER A 339 35.50 2.37 -18.14
N SER A 340 34.78 1.27 -17.89
CA SER A 340 33.54 1.30 -17.09
C SER A 340 33.78 1.27 -15.58
N LEU A 341 35.00 0.94 -15.13
CA LEU A 341 35.35 0.85 -13.72
C LEU A 341 35.61 2.24 -13.14
N THR A 342 35.12 2.47 -11.91
CA THR A 342 35.50 3.66 -11.14
C THR A 342 36.95 3.54 -10.65
N ASP A 343 37.62 4.65 -10.35
CA ASP A 343 39.04 4.65 -9.93
C ASP A 343 39.30 3.77 -8.70
N THR A 344 38.36 3.75 -7.76
CA THR A 344 38.45 2.92 -6.55
C THR A 344 38.33 1.43 -6.87
N GLU A 345 37.45 1.05 -7.79
CA GLU A 345 37.33 -0.33 -8.25
C GLU A 345 38.57 -0.74 -9.04
N ARG A 346 39.09 0.14 -9.92
CA ARG A 346 40.31 -0.11 -10.70
C ARG A 346 41.50 -0.45 -9.80
N ALA A 347 41.74 0.34 -8.75
CA ALA A 347 42.78 0.06 -7.75
C ALA A 347 42.58 -1.29 -7.02
N GLN A 348 41.33 -1.69 -6.76
CA GLN A 348 41.04 -3.01 -6.19
C GLN A 348 41.30 -4.15 -7.16
N TYR A 349 41.04 -3.97 -8.47
CA TYR A 349 41.37 -4.99 -9.47
C TYR A 349 42.88 -5.07 -9.70
N GLU A 350 43.59 -3.94 -9.67
CA GLU A 350 45.05 -3.89 -9.80
C GLU A 350 45.75 -4.58 -8.63
N SER A 351 45.35 -4.32 -7.39
CA SER A 351 45.89 -5.03 -6.21
C SER A 351 45.63 -6.54 -6.24
N ARG A 352 44.46 -6.98 -6.70
CA ARG A 352 44.13 -8.41 -6.89
C ARG A 352 44.88 -9.06 -8.05
N ALA A 353 45.22 -8.29 -9.08
CA ALA A 353 46.04 -8.76 -10.20
C ALA A 353 47.51 -8.90 -9.75
N ALA A 354 48.03 -7.90 -9.03
CA ALA A 354 49.39 -7.88 -8.49
C ALA A 354 49.66 -9.05 -7.53
N THR A 355 48.72 -9.36 -6.63
CA THR A 355 48.82 -10.54 -5.73
C THR A 355 48.88 -11.89 -6.47
N LYS A 356 48.46 -11.92 -7.74
CA LYS A 356 48.53 -13.12 -8.61
C LYS A 356 49.64 -13.02 -9.65
N SER A 357 50.46 -11.97 -9.60
CA SER A 357 51.52 -11.70 -10.59
C SER A 357 51.00 -11.64 -12.03
N LEU A 358 49.80 -11.07 -12.21
CA LEU A 358 49.14 -10.89 -13.51
C LEU A 358 48.94 -9.41 -13.82
N SER A 359 48.88 -9.06 -15.11
CA SER A 359 48.42 -7.73 -15.50
C SER A 359 46.91 -7.57 -15.23
N LEU A 360 46.45 -6.32 -15.06
CA LEU A 360 45.03 -6.01 -14.88
C LEU A 360 44.17 -6.61 -16.01
N GLU A 361 44.65 -6.53 -17.25
CA GLU A 361 43.98 -7.05 -18.44
C GLU A 361 43.86 -8.57 -18.42
N GLN A 362 44.94 -9.28 -18.10
CA GLN A 362 44.96 -10.75 -17.97
C GLN A 362 44.03 -11.21 -16.85
N TYR A 363 44.00 -10.50 -15.72
CA TYR A 363 43.12 -10.81 -14.61
C TYR A 363 41.63 -10.67 -14.98
N ILE A 364 41.28 -9.63 -15.74
CA ILE A 364 39.92 -9.42 -16.24
C ILE A 364 39.55 -10.53 -17.23
N LEU A 365 40.45 -10.91 -18.15
CA LEU A 365 40.25 -11.99 -19.11
C LEU A 365 39.96 -13.33 -18.42
N LEU A 366 40.77 -13.73 -17.43
CA LEU A 366 40.55 -14.96 -16.66
C LEU A 366 39.22 -14.94 -15.90
N ARG A 367 38.79 -13.77 -15.42
CA ARG A 367 37.50 -13.63 -14.74
C ARG A 367 36.33 -13.76 -15.71
N MET A 368 36.45 -13.25 -16.92
CA MET A 368 35.46 -13.43 -17.98
C MET A 368 35.33 -14.91 -18.36
N GLN A 369 36.46 -15.59 -18.62
CA GLN A 369 36.47 -17.03 -18.91
C GLN A 369 35.88 -17.86 -17.77
N LYS A 370 36.20 -17.53 -16.51
CA LYS A 370 35.63 -18.21 -15.35
C LYS A 370 34.12 -18.00 -15.24
N LYS A 371 33.62 -16.81 -15.59
CA LYS A 371 32.19 -16.50 -15.61
C LYS A 371 31.47 -17.25 -16.73
N GLU A 372 32.09 -17.37 -17.91
CA GLU A 372 31.58 -18.16 -19.03
C GLU A 372 31.49 -19.64 -18.68
N LYS A 373 32.56 -20.23 -18.12
CA LYS A 373 32.57 -21.61 -17.62
C LYS A 373 31.50 -21.86 -16.55
N LYS A 374 31.22 -20.89 -15.67
CA LYS A 374 30.15 -20.99 -14.67
C LYS A 374 28.75 -20.79 -15.23
N SER A 375 28.63 -20.08 -16.36
CA SER A 375 27.35 -19.83 -17.04
C SER A 375 26.95 -20.93 -18.00
N GLN A 376 27.90 -21.77 -18.43
CA GLN A 376 27.53 -23.04 -19.06
C GLN A 376 26.75 -23.85 -18.02
N PRO A 377 25.56 -24.37 -18.38
CA PRO A 377 24.77 -25.18 -17.47
C PRO A 377 25.65 -26.35 -17.05
N VAL A 378 26.09 -26.32 -15.80
CA VAL A 378 26.75 -27.47 -15.17
C VAL A 378 25.75 -28.61 -15.31
N GLU A 379 26.06 -29.57 -16.18
CA GLU A 379 25.34 -30.84 -16.22
C GLU A 379 25.21 -31.30 -14.77
N ALA A 380 23.97 -31.34 -14.28
CA ALA A 380 23.72 -31.59 -12.87
C ALA A 380 24.49 -32.85 -12.48
N PRO A 381 25.33 -32.81 -11.41
CA PRO A 381 26.04 -34.00 -10.98
C PRO A 381 24.99 -35.09 -10.79
N LEU A 382 25.14 -36.13 -11.61
CA LEU A 382 24.23 -37.27 -11.60
C LEU A 382 24.10 -37.72 -10.14
N PRO A 383 22.86 -37.77 -9.60
CA PRO A 383 22.66 -38.13 -8.22
C PRO A 383 23.30 -39.50 -7.99
N PHE A 384 24.17 -39.55 -6.97
CA PHE A 384 24.86 -40.74 -6.51
C PHE A 384 23.86 -41.90 -6.42
N PHE A 385 23.99 -42.86 -7.34
CA PHE A 385 23.06 -43.97 -7.53
C PHE A 385 23.46 -45.05 -6.53
N THR A 386 22.79 -45.09 -5.37
CA THR A 386 22.72 -46.32 -4.58
C THR A 386 22.00 -47.35 -5.44
N ASP A 387 22.64 -48.50 -5.59
CA ASP A 387 22.21 -49.66 -6.37
C ASP A 387 20.69 -49.88 -6.32
N LEU A 388 20.05 -49.71 -7.48
CA LEU A 388 18.66 -50.06 -7.74
C LEU A 388 18.62 -50.65 -9.15
N SER A 389 18.92 -51.94 -9.26
CA SER A 389 18.40 -52.85 -10.28
C SER A 389 16.85 -52.97 -10.25
N GLY A 390 16.17 -51.90 -9.83
CA GLY A 390 14.72 -51.76 -9.79
C GLY A 390 14.20 -51.29 -11.14
N ASP A 391 13.36 -52.15 -11.72
CA ASP A 391 12.66 -52.02 -12.98
C ASP A 391 12.23 -50.57 -13.33
N LYS A 392 12.82 -50.01 -14.40
CA LYS A 392 12.60 -48.62 -14.88
C LYS A 392 11.15 -48.35 -15.29
N THR A 393 10.32 -49.38 -15.40
CA THR A 393 8.90 -49.29 -15.75
C THR A 393 8.03 -48.76 -14.59
N LEU A 394 8.43 -48.99 -13.33
CA LEU A 394 7.63 -48.61 -12.15
C LEU A 394 7.66 -47.11 -11.85
N LEU A 395 8.77 -46.42 -12.11
CA LEU A 395 8.91 -44.97 -11.92
C LEU A 395 8.07 -44.15 -12.92
N LYS A 396 7.83 -44.69 -14.13
CA LYS A 396 6.91 -44.06 -15.10
C LYS A 396 5.45 -44.21 -14.67
N LYS A 397 5.09 -45.35 -14.06
CA LYS A 397 3.73 -45.64 -13.59
C LYS A 397 3.34 -44.81 -12.36
N ALA A 398 4.25 -44.61 -11.40
CA ALA A 398 3.97 -43.81 -10.20
C ALA A 398 3.83 -42.29 -10.49
N ARG A 399 4.51 -41.78 -11.53
CA ARG A 399 4.35 -40.37 -11.95
C ARG A 399 3.12 -40.12 -12.83
N SER A 400 2.59 -41.12 -13.52
CA SER A 400 1.40 -40.97 -14.37
C SER A 400 0.08 -40.96 -13.61
N GLU A 401 0.01 -41.50 -12.39
CA GLU A 401 -1.27 -41.65 -11.67
C GLU A 401 -1.70 -40.43 -10.86
N HIS A 402 -0.79 -39.47 -10.58
CA HIS A 402 -1.19 -38.10 -10.20
C HIS A 402 -1.52 -37.29 -11.45
N SER A 403 -2.30 -37.90 -12.34
CA SER A 403 -2.67 -37.37 -13.64
C SER A 403 -3.34 -36.01 -13.46
N ASN A 404 -2.86 -35.03 -14.21
CA ASN A 404 -3.54 -33.75 -14.35
C ASN A 404 -5.01 -34.05 -14.68
N PRO A 405 -5.99 -33.53 -13.92
CA PRO A 405 -7.41 -33.85 -14.10
C PRO A 405 -8.00 -33.31 -15.41
N TYR A 406 -7.17 -32.82 -16.32
CA TYR A 406 -7.56 -32.17 -17.56
C TYR A 406 -6.74 -32.73 -18.72
N LYS A 407 -7.41 -32.94 -19.86
CA LYS A 407 -6.76 -33.34 -21.10
C LYS A 407 -6.06 -32.12 -21.70
N LEU A 408 -4.79 -32.27 -22.08
CA LEU A 408 -4.10 -31.26 -22.89
C LEU A 408 -4.75 -31.19 -24.27
N ASN A 409 -4.76 -30.01 -24.88
CA ASN A 409 -5.16 -29.86 -26.27
C ASN A 409 -4.17 -30.63 -27.18
N PRO A 410 -4.55 -30.99 -28.42
CA PRO A 410 -3.64 -31.66 -29.37
C PRO A 410 -2.33 -30.91 -29.58
N ASP A 411 -2.35 -29.58 -29.46
CA ASP A 411 -1.16 -28.73 -29.56
C ASP A 411 -0.25 -28.75 -28.30
N GLY A 412 -0.56 -29.59 -27.31
CA GLY A 412 0.10 -29.64 -26.01
C GLY A 412 -0.25 -28.46 -25.09
N SER A 413 -1.15 -27.57 -25.49
CA SER A 413 -1.56 -26.41 -24.67
C SER A 413 -2.56 -26.80 -23.59
N ILE A 414 -2.48 -26.12 -22.43
CA ILE A 414 -3.43 -26.31 -21.32
C ILE A 414 -4.74 -25.59 -21.66
N PRO A 415 -5.91 -26.24 -21.53
CA PRO A 415 -7.19 -25.61 -21.80
C PRO A 415 -7.44 -24.38 -20.90
N LEU A 416 -8.06 -23.34 -21.49
CA LEU A 416 -8.41 -22.08 -20.83
C LEU A 416 -9.65 -22.20 -19.93
N ASP A 417 -9.76 -23.28 -19.16
CA ASP A 417 -10.91 -23.56 -18.29
C ASP A 417 -10.59 -23.27 -16.81
N PRO A 418 -11.40 -22.45 -16.10
CA PRO A 418 -11.21 -22.19 -14.68
C PRO A 418 -11.16 -23.45 -13.79
N VAL A 419 -11.81 -24.55 -14.19
CA VAL A 419 -11.82 -25.81 -13.43
C VAL A 419 -10.40 -26.37 -13.22
N VAL A 420 -9.49 -26.11 -14.16
CA VAL A 420 -8.09 -26.58 -14.10
C VAL A 420 -7.32 -26.03 -12.88
N TRP A 421 -7.66 -24.82 -12.43
CA TRP A 421 -6.91 -24.11 -11.39
C TRP A 421 -7.74 -23.59 -10.22
N ASP A 422 -9.06 -23.75 -10.25
CA ASP A 422 -9.91 -23.38 -9.11
C ASP A 422 -9.64 -24.32 -7.92
N GLY A 423 -9.49 -23.75 -6.73
CA GLY A 423 -9.14 -24.49 -5.51
C GLY A 423 -7.65 -24.76 -5.29
N ARG A 424 -6.78 -24.58 -6.29
CA ARG A 424 -5.32 -24.79 -6.14
C ARG A 424 -4.59 -23.46 -5.82
N PRO A 425 -3.65 -23.44 -4.85
CA PRO A 425 -2.89 -22.24 -4.53
C PRO A 425 -1.95 -21.89 -5.69
N VAL A 426 -1.86 -20.59 -6.05
CA VAL A 426 -1.14 -20.12 -7.26
C VAL A 426 0.32 -20.60 -7.37
N LYS A 427 0.97 -20.83 -6.22
CA LYS A 427 2.36 -21.29 -6.16
C LYS A 427 2.51 -22.78 -6.49
N ALA A 428 1.46 -23.58 -6.33
CA ALA A 428 1.43 -24.99 -6.68
C ALA A 428 1.10 -25.23 -8.17
N LEU A 429 0.74 -24.18 -8.92
CA LEU A 429 0.53 -24.29 -10.35
C LEU A 429 1.85 -24.28 -11.12
N SER A 430 1.93 -25.14 -12.13
CA SER A 430 3.01 -25.14 -13.12
C SER A 430 3.10 -23.78 -13.83
N LYS A 431 4.25 -23.52 -14.48
CA LYS A 431 4.45 -22.25 -15.21
C LYS A 431 3.40 -22.08 -16.32
N GLU A 432 3.08 -23.16 -17.01
CA GLU A 432 2.11 -23.22 -18.10
C GLU A 432 0.68 -22.99 -17.59
N GLU A 433 0.29 -23.64 -16.48
CA GLU A 433 -1.03 -23.44 -15.87
C GLU A 433 -1.21 -21.98 -15.41
N ARG A 434 -0.15 -21.35 -14.89
CA ARG A 434 -0.14 -19.93 -14.52
C ARG A 434 -0.27 -18.99 -15.73
N GLU A 435 0.21 -19.40 -16.89
CA GLU A 435 0.06 -18.67 -18.14
C GLU A 435 -1.35 -18.80 -18.71
N ALA A 436 -1.89 -20.02 -18.78
CA ALA A 436 -3.27 -20.30 -19.16
C ALA A 436 -4.25 -19.50 -18.27
N ARG A 437 -4.06 -19.51 -16.95
CA ARG A 437 -4.87 -18.71 -16.02
C ARG A 437 -4.79 -17.20 -16.27
N ARG A 438 -3.61 -16.68 -16.63
CA ARG A 438 -3.42 -15.26 -16.98
C ARG A 438 -4.17 -14.89 -18.26
N GLN A 439 -4.07 -15.73 -19.28
CA GLN A 439 -4.79 -15.56 -20.54
C GLN A 439 -6.30 -15.63 -20.33
N TYR A 440 -6.80 -16.60 -19.56
CA TYR A 440 -8.22 -16.69 -19.20
C TYR A 440 -8.73 -15.42 -18.52
N LEU A 441 -7.98 -14.89 -17.54
CA LEU A 441 -8.33 -13.64 -16.86
C LEU A 441 -8.28 -12.43 -17.79
N ALA A 442 -7.37 -12.40 -18.77
CA ALA A 442 -7.32 -11.36 -19.79
C ALA A 442 -8.56 -11.41 -20.68
N GLN A 443 -8.91 -12.57 -21.23
CA GLN A 443 -10.12 -12.77 -22.02
C GLN A 443 -11.39 -12.40 -21.23
N ARG A 444 -11.44 -12.73 -19.93
CA ARG A 444 -12.55 -12.35 -19.05
C ARG A 444 -12.65 -10.82 -18.86
N ARG A 445 -11.52 -10.12 -18.78
CA ARG A 445 -11.50 -8.64 -18.73
C ARG A 445 -11.96 -8.05 -20.05
N GLU A 446 -11.54 -8.60 -21.18
CA GLU A 446 -11.95 -8.18 -22.51
C GLU A 446 -13.44 -8.41 -22.73
N ARG A 447 -13.98 -9.58 -22.37
CA ARG A 447 -15.43 -9.85 -22.41
C ARG A 447 -16.21 -8.87 -21.53
N ARG A 448 -15.71 -8.54 -20.34
CA ARG A 448 -16.31 -7.50 -19.48
C ARG A 448 -16.22 -6.12 -20.13
N LYS A 449 -15.10 -5.77 -20.74
CA LYS A 449 -14.91 -4.52 -21.47
C LYS A 449 -15.81 -4.44 -22.70
N ALA A 450 -16.07 -5.55 -23.40
CA ALA A 450 -17.00 -5.62 -24.52
C ALA A 450 -18.46 -5.50 -24.06
N ARG A 451 -18.82 -6.08 -22.91
CA ARG A 451 -20.15 -5.92 -22.29
C ARG A 451 -20.37 -4.52 -21.70
N GLN A 452 -19.33 -3.90 -21.15
CA GLN A 452 -19.37 -2.57 -20.54
C GLN A 452 -19.08 -1.44 -21.51
N ALA A 453 -18.46 -1.75 -22.66
CA ALA A 453 -18.52 -0.86 -23.80
C ALA A 453 -20.02 -0.58 -23.98
N PRO A 454 -20.42 0.70 -24.00
CA PRO A 454 -21.82 1.03 -24.21
C PRO A 454 -22.22 0.23 -25.43
N ARG A 455 -23.26 -0.62 -25.32
CA ARG A 455 -23.80 -1.39 -26.44
C ARG A 455 -23.93 -0.40 -27.60
N LYS A 456 -22.90 -0.33 -28.47
CA LYS A 456 -22.98 0.42 -29.71
C LYS A 456 -24.13 -0.30 -30.38
N ALA A 457 -25.19 0.48 -30.57
CA ALA A 457 -26.47 -0.03 -30.98
C ALA A 457 -26.27 -1.12 -32.03
N ILE A 458 -27.00 -2.22 -31.86
CA ILE A 458 -27.38 -3.06 -32.99
C ILE A 458 -27.69 -2.06 -34.13
N PRO A 459 -27.09 -2.19 -35.32
CA PRO A 459 -27.37 -1.29 -36.42
C PRO A 459 -28.86 -1.35 -36.70
N LEU A 460 -29.60 -0.42 -36.10
CA LEU A 460 -30.98 -0.13 -36.43
C LEU A 460 -30.91 0.49 -37.84
N PRO A 461 -31.87 0.12 -38.70
CA PRO A 461 -31.83 0.45 -40.12
C PRO A 461 -31.60 1.95 -40.33
N GLU A 462 -30.81 2.25 -41.36
CA GLU A 462 -30.23 3.54 -41.72
C GLU A 462 -31.29 4.64 -41.77
N GLY A 463 -31.50 5.30 -40.63
CA GLY A 463 -32.53 6.32 -40.51
C GLY A 463 -32.42 7.05 -39.20
N LYS A 464 -31.54 8.06 -39.17
CA LYS A 464 -31.39 9.04 -38.07
C LYS A 464 -30.77 8.46 -36.80
N ALA A 465 -29.50 8.05 -36.88
CA ALA A 465 -28.67 7.84 -35.69
C ALA A 465 -28.50 9.17 -34.93
N LYS A 466 -29.35 9.40 -33.92
CA LYS A 466 -29.20 10.53 -32.99
C LYS A 466 -27.89 10.32 -32.21
N GLU A 467 -26.85 11.04 -32.61
CA GLU A 467 -25.59 11.11 -31.91
C GLU A 467 -25.83 11.34 -30.41
N THR A 468 -25.44 10.38 -29.58
CA THR A 468 -25.66 10.48 -28.12
C THR A 468 -24.65 11.46 -27.54
N LYS A 469 -24.97 12.76 -27.63
CA LYS A 469 -24.16 13.84 -27.06
C LYS A 469 -23.80 13.52 -25.60
N THR A 470 -22.53 13.64 -25.25
CA THR A 470 -22.04 13.48 -23.87
C THR A 470 -22.75 14.46 -22.93
N LYS A 471 -22.78 14.19 -21.61
CA LYS A 471 -23.40 15.12 -20.64
C LYS A 471 -22.85 16.55 -20.74
N HIS A 472 -21.57 16.69 -21.07
CA HIS A 472 -20.94 18.00 -21.28
C HIS A 472 -21.44 18.67 -22.56
N GLN A 473 -21.50 17.95 -23.67
CA GLN A 473 -22.04 18.45 -24.94
C GLN A 473 -23.53 18.81 -24.84
N LYS A 474 -24.34 18.03 -24.11
CA LYS A 474 -25.74 18.38 -23.83
C LYS A 474 -25.86 19.69 -23.05
N LYS A 475 -24.99 19.89 -22.05
CA LYS A 475 -24.95 21.13 -21.27
C LYS A 475 -24.52 22.32 -22.12
N LEU A 476 -23.54 22.16 -22.99
CA LEU A 476 -23.11 23.20 -23.93
C LEU A 476 -24.20 23.55 -24.93
N ALA A 477 -24.88 22.55 -25.51
CA ALA A 477 -25.99 22.77 -26.42
C ALA A 477 -27.16 23.51 -25.74
N MET A 478 -27.49 23.14 -24.51
CA MET A 478 -28.53 23.83 -23.72
C MET A 478 -28.13 25.27 -23.41
N LEU A 479 -26.85 25.49 -23.05
CA LEU A 479 -26.32 26.84 -22.82
C LEU A 479 -26.36 27.69 -24.08
N GLN A 480 -25.94 27.14 -25.23
CA GLN A 480 -25.96 27.83 -26.53
C GLN A 480 -27.39 28.18 -26.94
N GLY A 481 -28.33 27.24 -26.79
CA GLY A 481 -29.75 27.49 -27.08
C GLY A 481 -30.35 28.59 -26.20
N LEU A 482 -30.10 28.58 -24.89
CA LEU A 482 -30.56 29.64 -23.99
C LEU A 482 -29.90 30.99 -24.28
N THR A 483 -28.61 30.99 -24.63
CA THR A 483 -27.91 32.22 -25.04
C THR A 483 -28.55 32.83 -26.28
N GLY A 484 -28.89 32.01 -27.28
CA GLY A 484 -29.57 32.47 -28.49
C GLY A 484 -30.97 33.04 -28.20
N LYS A 485 -31.74 32.39 -27.34
CA LYS A 485 -33.06 32.89 -26.91
C LYS A 485 -32.98 34.26 -26.23
N LEU A 486 -32.04 34.42 -25.28
CA LEU A 486 -31.84 35.70 -24.59
C LEU A 486 -31.38 36.84 -25.51
N LEU A 487 -30.60 36.54 -26.55
CA LEU A 487 -30.22 37.54 -27.54
C LEU A 487 -31.40 37.94 -28.43
N HIS A 488 -32.23 36.96 -28.81
CA HIS A 488 -33.44 37.22 -29.57
C HIS A 488 -34.47 38.04 -28.77
N GLU A 489 -34.65 37.74 -27.48
CA GLU A 489 -35.49 38.53 -26.56
C GLU A 489 -34.99 39.99 -26.41
N ARG A 490 -33.70 40.24 -26.63
CA ARG A 490 -33.10 41.59 -26.66
C ARG A 490 -33.15 42.25 -28.04
N GLY A 491 -33.85 41.66 -29.02
CA GLY A 491 -33.96 42.17 -30.39
C GLY A 491 -32.69 42.02 -31.23
N ILE A 492 -31.72 41.19 -30.81
CA ILE A 492 -30.46 41.00 -31.54
C ILE A 492 -30.54 39.69 -32.31
N GLU A 493 -31.00 39.76 -33.57
CA GLU A 493 -31.20 38.58 -34.41
C GLU A 493 -29.92 38.09 -35.10
N LYS A 494 -29.03 39.00 -35.50
CA LYS A 494 -27.75 38.69 -36.16
C LYS A 494 -26.67 39.67 -35.70
N GLY A 495 -25.42 39.20 -35.62
CA GLY A 495 -24.27 40.07 -35.38
C GLY A 495 -24.11 40.59 -33.94
N ALA A 496 -24.51 39.81 -32.92
CA ALA A 496 -24.31 40.19 -31.53
C ALA A 496 -22.83 40.50 -31.23
N THR A 497 -22.57 41.66 -30.62
CA THR A 497 -21.21 42.04 -30.20
C THR A 497 -20.68 41.04 -29.17
N GLU A 498 -19.35 40.90 -29.05
CA GLU A 498 -18.75 39.95 -28.10
C GLU A 498 -19.19 40.23 -26.65
N LYS A 499 -19.42 41.51 -26.30
CA LYS A 499 -19.94 41.92 -24.99
C LYS A 499 -21.37 41.40 -24.76
N GLN A 500 -22.27 41.60 -25.73
CA GLN A 500 -23.66 41.10 -25.66
C GLN A 500 -23.70 39.56 -25.60
N MET A 501 -22.85 38.87 -26.36
CA MET A 501 -22.71 37.40 -26.31
C MET A 501 -22.21 36.91 -24.94
N LYS A 502 -21.23 37.60 -24.33
CA LYS A 502 -20.72 37.27 -23.00
C LYS A 502 -21.77 37.47 -21.92
N GLU A 503 -22.53 38.55 -21.99
CA GLU A 503 -23.61 38.86 -21.07
C GLU A 503 -24.75 37.84 -21.18
N ALA A 504 -25.26 37.59 -22.39
CA ALA A 504 -26.29 36.57 -22.62
C ALA A 504 -25.84 35.17 -22.16
N ARG A 505 -24.55 34.82 -22.33
CA ARG A 505 -23.99 33.56 -21.79
C ARG A 505 -23.95 33.53 -20.26
N ARG A 506 -23.75 34.68 -19.60
CA ARG A 506 -23.75 34.80 -18.13
C ARG A 506 -25.16 34.56 -17.60
N ASP A 507 -26.15 35.17 -18.23
CA ASP A 507 -27.56 35.08 -17.88
C ASP A 507 -28.10 33.66 -18.14
N ALA A 508 -27.77 33.06 -19.30
CA ALA A 508 -28.08 31.66 -19.59
C ALA A 508 -27.49 30.69 -18.55
N LYS A 509 -26.29 30.96 -18.02
CA LYS A 509 -25.71 30.16 -16.92
C LYS A 509 -26.46 30.37 -15.60
N ALA A 510 -26.96 31.57 -15.33
CA ALA A 510 -27.74 31.86 -14.14
C ALA A 510 -29.08 31.12 -14.18
N ILE A 511 -29.80 31.18 -15.30
CA ILE A 511 -31.06 30.44 -15.52
C ILE A 511 -30.86 28.93 -15.34
N LEU A 512 -29.84 28.34 -15.98
CA LEU A 512 -29.52 26.92 -15.80
C LEU A 512 -29.15 26.53 -14.35
N LYS A 513 -28.65 27.48 -13.56
CA LYS A 513 -28.30 27.26 -12.16
C LYS A 513 -29.55 27.28 -11.28
N GLU A 514 -30.49 28.20 -11.53
CA GLU A 514 -31.78 28.25 -10.85
C GLU A 514 -32.65 27.04 -11.20
N GLU A 515 -32.79 26.70 -12.48
CA GLU A 515 -33.52 25.50 -12.93
C GLU A 515 -32.97 24.22 -12.27
N LYS A 516 -31.64 24.15 -12.10
CA LYS A 516 -31.00 23.03 -11.38
C LYS A 516 -31.27 23.04 -9.87
N LYS A 517 -31.43 24.20 -9.24
CA LYS A 517 -31.83 24.30 -7.83
C LYS A 517 -33.27 23.88 -7.67
N GLU A 518 -34.17 24.37 -8.52
CA GLU A 518 -35.59 24.00 -8.54
C GLU A 518 -35.76 22.50 -8.77
N SER A 519 -35.08 21.91 -9.76
CA SER A 519 -35.08 20.46 -10.00
C SER A 519 -34.59 19.65 -8.79
N LYS A 520 -33.61 20.18 -8.04
CA LYS A 520 -33.18 19.54 -6.78
C LYS A 520 -34.20 19.70 -5.67
N GLU A 521 -34.89 20.83 -5.61
CA GLU A 521 -35.91 21.09 -4.60
C GLU A 521 -37.16 20.25 -4.84
N THR A 522 -37.64 20.15 -6.08
CA THR A 522 -38.73 19.25 -6.46
C THR A 522 -38.37 17.79 -6.21
N SER A 523 -37.14 17.37 -6.53
CA SER A 523 -36.65 16.03 -6.18
C SER A 523 -36.58 15.79 -4.67
N ARG A 524 -36.29 16.82 -3.87
CA ARG A 524 -36.32 16.75 -2.40
C ARG A 524 -37.76 16.66 -1.87
N ARG A 525 -38.68 17.49 -2.38
CA ARG A 525 -40.11 17.46 -2.01
C ARG A 525 -40.73 16.10 -2.33
N GLY A 526 -40.53 15.58 -3.55
CA GLY A 526 -41.01 14.24 -3.92
C GLY A 526 -40.44 13.09 -3.07
N LYS A 527 -39.18 13.22 -2.59
CA LYS A 527 -38.60 12.26 -1.63
C LYS A 527 -39.22 12.34 -0.24
N LEU A 528 -39.63 13.53 0.20
CA LEU A 528 -40.34 13.70 1.47
C LEU A 528 -41.75 13.12 1.39
N ASP A 529 -42.46 13.33 0.28
CA ASP A 529 -43.82 12.80 0.08
C ASP A 529 -43.85 11.28 -0.03
N THR A 530 -42.89 10.69 -0.77
CA THR A 530 -42.75 9.22 -0.84
C THR A 530 -42.39 8.62 0.52
N LYS A 531 -41.54 9.28 1.32
CA LYS A 531 -41.24 8.84 2.68
C LYS A 531 -42.44 8.97 3.62
N LYS A 532 -43.26 10.02 3.48
CA LYS A 532 -44.52 10.20 4.23
C LYS A 532 -45.51 9.09 3.90
N LYS A 533 -45.70 8.75 2.61
CA LYS A 533 -46.56 7.63 2.17
C LYS A 533 -46.07 6.27 2.72
N GLN A 534 -44.76 6.01 2.72
CA GLN A 534 -44.19 4.77 3.28
C GLN A 534 -44.37 4.65 4.80
N ASN A 535 -44.35 5.75 5.54
CA ASN A 535 -44.58 5.73 6.99
C ASN A 535 -46.06 5.56 7.36
N VAL A 536 -46.99 6.15 6.60
CA VAL A 536 -48.44 5.99 6.83
C VAL A 536 -48.88 4.54 6.61
N GLY A 537 -48.33 3.85 5.60
CA GLY A 537 -48.62 2.43 5.36
C GLY A 537 -48.12 1.47 6.45
N LYS A 538 -47.06 1.83 7.18
CA LYS A 538 -46.56 1.03 8.31
C LYS A 538 -47.37 1.23 9.59
N GLY A 539 -47.95 2.40 9.81
CA GLY A 539 -48.82 2.66 10.97
C GLY A 539 -50.17 1.95 10.90
N ALA A 540 -50.75 1.84 9.70
CA ALA A 540 -52.05 1.16 9.51
C ALA A 540 -51.96 -0.36 9.75
N LYS A 541 -50.86 -1.01 9.35
CA LYS A 541 -50.66 -2.46 9.55
C LYS A 541 -50.48 -2.87 11.01
N VAL A 542 -49.94 -1.98 11.85
CA VAL A 542 -49.77 -2.26 13.30
C VAL A 542 -51.08 -2.13 14.07
N ARG A 543 -52.01 -1.27 13.63
CA ARG A 543 -53.31 -1.10 14.29
C ARG A 543 -54.29 -2.23 13.97
N HIS A 544 -54.19 -2.89 12.81
CA HIS A 544 -55.06 -4.03 12.50
C HIS A 544 -54.68 -5.31 13.27
N ALA A 545 -53.38 -5.55 13.52
CA ALA A 545 -52.93 -6.71 14.29
C ALA A 545 -53.23 -6.62 15.79
N LYS A 546 -53.48 -5.41 16.34
CA LYS A 546 -53.78 -5.22 17.76
C LYS A 546 -55.27 -5.31 18.09
N ARG A 547 -56.16 -5.30 17.09
CA ARG A 547 -57.62 -5.42 17.28
C ARG A 547 -58.14 -6.85 17.15
N SER A 548 -57.33 -7.80 16.64
CA SER A 548 -57.71 -9.22 16.54
C SER A 548 -57.32 -10.08 17.75
N ALA A 549 -56.78 -9.49 18.81
CA ALA A 549 -56.32 -10.21 20.02
C ALA A 549 -57.21 -9.96 21.27
N ALA A 550 -58.36 -9.29 21.11
CA ALA A 550 -59.34 -9.14 22.18
C ALA A 550 -60.52 -10.10 21.91
N VAL A 551 -60.30 -11.38 22.18
CA VAL A 551 -61.38 -12.35 22.37
C VAL A 551 -61.83 -12.20 23.83
N PRO A 552 -63.09 -11.85 24.12
CA PRO A 552 -63.59 -11.82 25.50
C PRO A 552 -63.70 -13.26 26.02
N ALA A 553 -62.97 -13.56 27.11
CA ALA A 553 -63.13 -14.80 27.84
C ALA A 553 -64.50 -14.79 28.53
N VAL A 554 -65.41 -15.63 28.05
CA VAL A 554 -66.67 -15.97 28.71
C VAL A 554 -66.31 -16.90 29.87
N VAL A 555 -66.55 -16.44 31.10
CA VAL A 555 -66.38 -17.21 32.33
C VAL A 555 -67.65 -18.04 32.53
N GLU A 556 -67.52 -19.34 32.35
CA GLU A 556 -68.55 -20.34 32.62
C GLU A 556 -68.53 -20.65 34.13
N VAL A 557 -69.63 -20.32 34.81
CA VAL A 557 -69.88 -20.64 36.21
C VAL A 557 -70.81 -21.85 36.21
N SER A 558 -70.32 -22.98 36.73
CA SER A 558 -71.17 -24.12 37.08
C SER A 558 -70.89 -24.53 38.53
N ALA A 559 -71.99 -24.57 39.29
CA ALA A 559 -72.12 -25.09 40.64
C ALA A 559 -72.46 -26.58 40.62
#